data_AF-A0A7Y4UDL9-F1
#
_entry.id   AF-A0A7Y4UDL9-F1
#
_cell.length_a   1.000
_cell.length_b   1.000
_cell.length_c   1.000
_cell.angle_alpha   90.00
_cell.angle_beta   90.00
_cell.angle_gamma   90.00
#
_symmetry.space_group_name_H-M   'P 1'
#
loop_
_entity.id
_entity.type
_entity.pdbx_description
1 polymer ?
#
loop_
_entity_poly.entity_id
_entity_poly.type
_entity_poly.pdbx_seq_one_letter_code
_entity_poly.pdbx_strand_id
1 'polypeptide(L)' 'GGGRGGGPGGGGGGPMMMGMGGSESSRYNLTFTINASNVFNRVNFGSYSGTLGSSFFGRSSGANSARQVDISVRFGF' A
#
# COMPACT_ATOMS: atom_id res chain seq x y z
N GLY A 1 -2.73 -20.69 -57.89
CA GLY A 1 -2.28 -21.80 -57.02
C GLY A 1 -1.17 -21.31 -56.11
N GLY A 2 -1.11 -21.87 -54.89
CA GLY A 2 0.00 -21.76 -53.91
C GLY A 2 0.07 -20.44 -53.14
N GLY A 3 0.25 -20.38 -51.81
CA GLY A 3 0.52 -21.38 -50.77
C GLY A 3 0.68 -20.65 -49.43
N ARG A 4 0.37 -21.35 -48.33
CA ARG A 4 0.29 -20.86 -46.94
C ARG A 4 1.66 -20.59 -46.32
N GLY A 5 1.74 -19.66 -45.35
CA GLY A 5 2.89 -19.51 -44.45
C GLY A 5 2.59 -18.55 -43.30
N GLY A 6 2.02 -19.07 -42.22
CA GLY A 6 1.91 -18.35 -40.95
C GLY A 6 3.10 -18.66 -40.03
N GLY A 7 3.48 -17.67 -39.21
CA GLY A 7 4.45 -17.83 -38.13
C GLY A 7 4.39 -16.62 -37.18
N PRO A 8 3.97 -16.77 -35.92
CA PRO A 8 3.86 -15.67 -34.96
C PRO A 8 5.10 -15.57 -34.05
N GLY A 9 5.59 -14.35 -33.80
CA GLY A 9 6.59 -14.07 -32.76
C GLY A 9 7.45 -12.84 -33.11
N GLY A 10 7.72 -11.88 -32.24
CA GLY A 10 7.35 -11.70 -30.85
C GLY A 10 7.45 -10.21 -30.51
N GLY A 11 6.41 -9.69 -29.85
CA GLY A 11 6.41 -8.34 -29.29
C GLY A 11 7.07 -8.36 -27.92
N GLY A 12 7.98 -7.39 -27.71
CA GLY A 12 8.88 -7.30 -26.56
C GLY A 12 8.21 -7.44 -25.19
N GLY A 13 8.89 -8.18 -24.33
CA GLY A 13 8.55 -8.32 -22.92
C GLY A 13 8.77 -7.02 -22.16
N GLY A 14 7.70 -6.26 -21.98
CA GLY A 14 7.49 -5.53 -20.73
C GLY A 14 7.09 -6.51 -19.62
N PRO A 15 7.11 -6.12 -18.33
CA PRO A 15 6.71 -7.00 -17.24
C PRO A 15 5.22 -7.34 -17.38
N MET A 16 4.96 -8.44 -18.08
CA MET A 16 3.66 -9.10 -18.13
C MET A 16 3.35 -9.47 -16.69
N MET A 17 2.34 -8.81 -16.12
CA MET A 17 1.66 -9.28 -14.92
C MET A 17 1.18 -10.71 -15.19
N MET A 18 2.01 -11.69 -14.86
CA MET A 18 1.59 -13.08 -14.74
C MET A 18 0.74 -13.18 -13.48
N GLY A 19 -0.58 -13.27 -13.66
CA GLY A 19 -1.48 -13.40 -12.53
C GLY A 19 -2.91 -13.73 -12.95
N MET A 20 -3.17 -15.04 -13.00
CA MET A 20 -4.48 -15.68 -12.91
C MET A 20 -5.39 -15.60 -14.14
N GLY A 21 -5.67 -16.79 -14.69
CA GLY A 21 -6.48 -16.97 -15.87
C GLY A 21 -7.96 -16.64 -15.70
N GLY A 22 -8.61 -16.53 -16.85
CA GLY A 22 -10.03 -16.83 -17.06
C GLY A 22 -10.99 -16.19 -16.06
N SER A 23 -11.03 -14.87 -15.97
CA SER A 23 -12.17 -14.20 -15.35
C SER A 23 -13.25 -14.01 -16.40
N GLU A 24 -14.26 -14.88 -16.37
CA GLU A 24 -15.63 -14.46 -16.70
C GLU A 24 -15.84 -13.10 -16.03
N SER A 25 -16.42 -12.15 -16.76
CA SER A 25 -16.62 -10.76 -16.31
C SER A 25 -17.43 -10.75 -15.01
N SER A 26 -16.71 -10.75 -13.88
CA SER A 26 -17.31 -10.79 -12.55
C SER A 26 -18.15 -9.54 -12.38
N ARG A 27 -19.47 -9.71 -12.24
CA ARG A 27 -20.43 -8.62 -12.05
C ARG A 27 -20.29 -7.93 -10.69
N TYR A 28 -19.50 -8.50 -9.80
CA TYR A 28 -19.27 -8.01 -8.45
C TYR A 28 -17.78 -8.10 -8.11
N ASN A 29 -17.27 -7.14 -7.34
CA ASN A 29 -15.90 -7.13 -6.83
C ASN A 29 -15.88 -6.94 -5.31
N LEU A 30 -15.01 -7.70 -4.63
CA LEU A 30 -14.71 -7.55 -3.21
C LEU A 30 -13.21 -7.25 -3.05
N THR A 31 -12.88 -6.17 -2.35
CA THR A 31 -11.51 -5.76 -2.06
C THR A 31 -11.32 -5.64 -0.56
N PHE A 32 -10.31 -6.33 -0.03
CA PHE A 32 -9.88 -6.23 1.36
C PHE A 32 -8.57 -5.44 1.41
N THR A 33 -8.51 -4.43 2.26
CA THR A 33 -7.32 -3.60 2.46
C THR A 33 -6.95 -3.60 3.93
N ILE A 34 -5.67 -3.83 4.23
CA ILE A 34 -5.11 -3.71 5.57
C ILE A 34 -4.01 -2.65 5.50
N ASN A 35 -4.12 -1.61 6.32
CA ASN A 35 -3.09 -0.61 6.51
C ASN A 35 -2.55 -0.73 7.93
N ALA A 36 -1.24 -0.58 8.12
CA ALA A 36 -0.63 -0.53 9.44
C ALA A 36 0.36 0.62 9.49
N SER A 37 0.20 1.51 10.46
CA SER A 37 1.13 2.59 10.76
C SER A 37 1.85 2.31 12.08
N ASN A 38 3.10 2.76 12.17
CA ASN A 38 3.97 2.50 13.32
C ASN A 38 4.05 0.99 13.69
N VAL A 39 4.41 0.17 12.69
CA VAL A 39 4.44 -1.31 12.81
C VAL A 39 5.30 -1.78 13.98
N PHE A 40 6.40 -1.10 14.29
CA PHE A 40 7.28 -1.48 15.41
C PHE A 40 6.93 -0.78 16.73
N ASN A 41 5.84 0.00 16.78
CA ASN A 41 5.40 0.78 17.94
C ASN A 41 6.54 1.65 18.53
N ARG A 42 7.33 2.29 17.68
CA ARG A 42 8.36 3.23 18.11
C ARG A 42 7.69 4.55 18.48
N VAL A 43 7.96 5.03 19.70
CA VAL A 43 7.49 6.34 20.16
C VAL A 43 8.24 7.41 19.38
N ASN A 44 7.49 8.20 18.62
CA ASN A 44 8.02 9.37 17.94
C ASN A 44 7.62 10.60 18.76
N PHE A 45 8.58 11.13 19.50
CA PHE A 45 8.40 12.33 20.29
C PHE A 45 8.19 13.55 19.38
N GLY A 46 7.27 14.42 19.77
CA GLY A 46 6.97 15.67 19.08
C GLY A 46 7.96 16.76 19.46
N SER A 47 7.49 18.01 19.46
CA SER A 47 8.30 19.18 19.76
C SER A 47 8.98 19.11 21.13
N TYR A 48 10.13 19.78 21.24
CA TYR A 48 10.87 19.97 22.48
C TYR A 48 10.89 21.47 22.80
N SER A 49 10.75 21.83 24.09
CA SER A 49 10.83 23.24 24.51
C SER A 49 12.29 23.65 24.69
N GLY A 50 12.72 24.72 24.01
CA GLY A 50 14.06 25.32 24.12
C GLY A 50 14.17 26.46 25.15
N THR A 51 13.10 26.74 25.90
CA THR A 51 13.09 27.83 26.89
C THR A 51 13.50 27.30 28.26
N LEU A 52 14.64 27.78 28.78
CA LEU A 52 15.25 27.36 30.05
C LEU A 52 14.34 27.47 31.30
N GLY A 53 13.26 28.26 31.24
CA GLY A 53 12.27 28.39 32.32
C GLY A 53 11.03 27.50 32.19
N SER A 54 10.92 26.68 31.14
CA SER A 54 9.77 25.79 30.92
C SER A 54 9.95 24.47 31.69
N SER A 55 8.89 23.93 32.28
CA SER A 55 8.88 22.58 32.86
C SER A 55 9.13 21.46 31.82
N PHE A 56 9.02 21.80 30.54
CA PHE A 56 9.34 20.92 29.41
C PHE A 56 10.70 21.25 28.76
N PHE A 57 11.55 22.06 29.38
CA PHE A 57 12.88 22.34 28.83
C PHE A 57 13.69 21.04 28.67
N GLY A 58 14.19 20.78 27.46
CA GLY A 58 14.91 19.55 27.13
C GLY A 58 14.05 18.26 27.17
N ARG A 59 12.73 18.38 27.34
CA ARG A 59 11.78 17.26 27.32
C ARG A 59 10.79 17.45 26.18
N SER A 60 10.32 16.34 25.60
CA SER A 60 9.29 16.42 24.57
C SER A 60 7.95 16.80 25.20
N SER A 61 7.23 17.73 24.56
CA SER A 61 5.92 18.19 25.00
C SER A 61 4.76 17.34 24.47
N GLY A 62 5.03 16.26 23.72
CA GLY A 62 4.01 15.36 23.21
C GLY A 62 4.59 14.16 22.47
N ALA A 63 3.73 13.19 22.15
CA ALA A 63 4.10 12.01 21.36
C ALA A 63 3.09 11.83 20.22
N ASN A 64 3.59 11.39 19.06
CA ASN A 64 2.74 11.06 17.92
C ASN A 64 1.95 9.76 18.17
N SER A 65 0.98 9.48 17.29
CA SER A 65 0.15 8.27 17.35
C SER A 65 0.97 6.98 17.52
N ALA A 66 0.46 6.10 18.38
CA ALA A 66 0.98 4.74 18.57
C ALA A 66 0.69 3.86 17.33
N ARG A 67 1.02 2.56 17.41
CA ARG A 67 0.65 1.60 16.35
C ARG A 67 -0.85 1.65 16.04
N GLN A 68 -1.19 1.81 14.78
CA GLN A 68 -2.56 1.72 14.27
C GLN A 68 -2.64 0.69 13.16
N VAL A 69 -3.74 -0.06 13.14
CA VAL A 69 -4.04 -1.05 12.11
C VAL A 69 -5.47 -0.80 11.64
N ASP A 70 -5.61 -0.46 10.37
CA ASP A 70 -6.88 -0.18 9.72
C ASP A 70 -7.23 -1.31 8.77
N ILE A 71 -8.47 -1.80 8.87
CA ILE A 71 -9.00 -2.85 8.01
C ILE A 71 -10.20 -2.27 7.28
N SER A 72 -10.20 -2.40 5.95
CA SER A 72 -11.26 -1.89 5.09
C SER A 72 -11.73 -2.96 4.12
N VAL A 73 -13.04 -3.00 3.89
CA VAL A 73 -13.68 -3.86 2.90
C VAL A 73 -14.44 -2.98 1.94
N ARG A 74 -14.19 -3.15 0.64
CA ARG A 74 -14.92 -2.46 -0.43
C ARG A 74 -15.62 -3.48 -1.31
N PHE A 75 -16.93 -3.34 -1.40
CA PHE A 75 -17.77 -4.07 -2.35
C PHE A 75 -18.13 -3.16 -3.53
N GLY A 76 -18.06 -3.68 -4.75
CA GLY A 76 -18.54 -3.03 -5.96
C GLY A 76 -19.41 -3.97 -6.79
N PHE A 77 -20.37 -3.39 -7.50
CA PHE A 77 -21.41 -4.02 -8.30
C PHE A 77 -21.58 -3.27 -9.62
#